data_AF-A0A9W4H4M7-F1
#
_entry.id   AF-A0A9W4H4M7-F1
#
_cell.length_a   1.000
_cell.length_b   1.000
_cell.length_c   1.000
_cell.angle_alpha   90.00
_cell.angle_beta   90.00
_cell.angle_gamma   90.00
#
_symmetry.space_group_name_H-M   'P 1'
#
loop_
_entity.id
_entity.type
_entity.pdbx_description
1 polymer ?
#
loop_
_entity_poly.entity_id
_entity_poly.type
_entity_poly.pdbx_seq_one_letter_code
_entity_poly.pdbx_strand_id
1 'polypeptide(L)'
;MTDYNLLVTEPLSTRVVAEALAQCFRVPVSDVDVADEKTDQNTRHWDAMVLCGTETLRGDVRTSLDIYVRDSVQPQPSVPELAAALARMLGHSVLYPAEEFLQGVPSLAAADGTVTRARLLDPGEDPHDETAGYKVDAVEAPVTDLPNAQVTRLPEIVRYQRKPTPTSDRFATALDALGTGRTDDIGAQYRTAADCLGAWEQLVQTMADAWDPAGCTTRPGGGPAAPTPSPGSPPESAVPGRAGRWAGRLRLGAFTRDPGQRRRGRRGRARCRRRAPRCGCSGDAP
;
A
#
# COMPACT_ATOMS: atom_id res chain seq x y z
N MET A 1 -15.33 1.36 -3.20
CA MET A 1 -14.68 0.37 -2.30
C MET A 1 -13.23 0.77 -2.23
N THR A 2 -12.69 0.94 -1.03
CA THR A 2 -11.31 1.41 -0.82
C THR A 2 -10.40 0.22 -0.49
N ASP A 3 -9.21 0.18 -1.08
CA ASP A 3 -8.20 -0.83 -0.81
C ASP A 3 -7.01 -0.27 -0.01
N TYR A 4 -6.48 -1.08 0.91
CA TYR A 4 -5.27 -0.79 1.66
C TYR A 4 -4.33 -1.99 1.58
N ASN A 5 -3.07 -1.74 1.23
CA ASN A 5 -2.02 -2.75 1.17
C ASN A 5 -0.97 -2.43 2.22
N LEU A 6 -0.86 -3.28 3.25
CA LEU A 6 0.01 -3.05 4.40
C LEU A 6 0.89 -4.28 4.65
N LEU A 7 2.08 -4.07 5.20
CA LEU A 7 3.03 -5.11 5.57
C LEU A 7 3.36 -4.99 7.05
N VAL A 8 3.43 -6.11 7.77
CA VAL A 8 3.68 -6.14 9.21
C VAL A 8 4.92 -6.98 9.52
N THR A 9 5.73 -6.52 10.47
CA THR A 9 7.00 -7.14 10.87
C THR A 9 6.84 -8.43 11.68
N GLU A 10 5.63 -8.75 12.14
CA GLU A 10 5.32 -9.92 12.97
C GLU A 10 4.26 -10.82 12.31
N PRO A 11 4.34 -12.16 12.45
CA PRO A 11 3.25 -13.06 12.11
C PRO A 11 1.98 -12.75 12.91
N LEU A 12 0.87 -12.50 12.22
CA LEU A 12 -0.41 -12.22 12.87
C LEU A 12 -1.40 -13.38 12.73
N SER A 13 -2.18 -13.61 13.77
CA SER A 13 -3.36 -14.48 13.68
C SER A 13 -4.55 -13.73 13.08
N THR A 14 -5.39 -14.43 12.32
CA THR A 14 -6.59 -13.86 11.70
C THR A 14 -7.52 -13.17 12.71
N ARG A 15 -7.63 -13.72 13.92
CA ARG A 15 -8.41 -13.14 15.02
C ARG A 15 -7.87 -11.77 15.47
N VAL A 16 -6.57 -11.66 15.69
CA VAL A 16 -5.94 -10.40 16.13
C VAL A 16 -6.11 -9.33 15.05
N VAL A 17 -5.95 -9.70 13.77
CA VAL A 17 -6.21 -8.80 12.64
C VAL A 17 -7.68 -8.36 12.63
N ALA A 18 -8.63 -9.27 12.83
CA ALA A 18 -10.06 -8.95 12.82
C ALA A 18 -10.43 -7.95 13.92
N GLU A 19 -9.95 -8.20 15.15
CA GLU A 19 -10.17 -7.30 16.30
C GLU A 19 -9.54 -5.92 16.05
N ALA A 20 -8.34 -5.87 15.48
CA ALA A 20 -7.65 -4.61 15.18
C ALA A 20 -8.36 -3.79 14.10
N LEU A 21 -8.78 -4.43 13.00
CA LEU A 21 -9.52 -3.77 11.92
C LEU A 21 -10.90 -3.30 12.39
N ALA A 22 -11.61 -4.12 13.17
CA ALA A 22 -12.90 -3.75 13.75
C ALA A 22 -12.80 -2.44 14.55
N GLN A 23 -11.75 -2.30 15.36
CA GLN A 23 -11.51 -1.09 16.13
C GLN A 23 -11.08 0.10 15.25
N CYS A 24 -10.21 -0.10 14.27
CA CYS A 24 -9.77 0.96 13.36
C CYS A 24 -10.92 1.56 12.55
N PHE A 25 -11.83 0.70 12.05
CA PHE A 25 -12.98 1.11 11.25
C PHE A 25 -14.26 1.35 12.07
N ARG A 26 -14.20 1.13 13.39
CA ARG A 26 -15.34 1.27 14.32
C ARG A 26 -16.57 0.46 13.90
N VAL A 27 -16.33 -0.76 13.45
CA VAL A 27 -17.37 -1.74 13.08
C VAL A 27 -17.38 -2.91 14.07
N PRO A 28 -18.50 -3.64 14.21
CA PRO A 28 -18.51 -4.89 14.96
C PRO A 28 -17.50 -5.89 14.38
N VAL A 29 -16.85 -6.67 15.24
CA VAL A 29 -15.92 -7.73 14.77
C VAL A 29 -16.60 -8.77 13.90
N SER A 30 -17.92 -8.97 14.05
CA SER A 30 -18.73 -9.84 13.18
C SER A 30 -18.86 -9.34 11.74
N ASP A 31 -18.62 -8.04 11.52
CA ASP A 31 -18.65 -7.40 10.20
C ASP A 31 -17.25 -7.29 9.58
N VAL A 32 -16.25 -7.96 10.16
CA VAL A 32 -14.90 -8.09 9.64
C VAL A 32 -14.63 -9.55 9.31
N ASP A 33 -14.25 -9.84 8.07
CA ASP A 33 -13.85 -11.17 7.62
C ASP A 33 -12.38 -11.15 7.24
N VAL A 34 -11.58 -11.95 7.96
CA VAL A 34 -10.15 -12.10 7.73
C VAL A 34 -9.87 -13.55 7.32
N ALA A 35 -9.22 -13.71 6.17
CA ALA A 35 -8.87 -15.02 5.64
C ALA A 35 -7.36 -15.09 5.39
N ASP A 36 -6.76 -16.21 5.74
CA ASP A 36 -5.39 -16.56 5.34
C ASP A 36 -5.39 -17.41 4.06
N GLU A 37 -4.20 -17.73 3.56
CA GLU A 37 -3.99 -18.59 2.37
C GLU A 37 -4.66 -19.97 2.48
N LYS A 38 -4.90 -20.47 3.70
CA LYS A 38 -5.44 -21.81 3.97
C LYS A 38 -6.96 -21.79 4.12
N THR A 39 -7.57 -20.62 4.22
CA THR A 39 -9.00 -20.44 4.45
C THR A 39 -9.80 -20.80 3.19
N ASP A 40 -10.82 -21.67 3.32
CA ASP A 40 -11.73 -22.01 2.23
C ASP A 40 -12.55 -20.78 1.82
N GLN A 41 -12.37 -20.35 0.57
CA GLN A 41 -13.05 -19.20 -0.03
C GLN A 41 -14.58 -19.33 -0.04
N ASN A 42 -15.14 -20.54 0.04
CA ASN A 42 -16.59 -20.73 0.12
C ASN A 42 -17.15 -20.49 1.52
N THR A 43 -16.30 -20.47 2.55
CA THR A 43 -16.70 -20.22 3.94
C THR A 43 -16.60 -18.76 4.36
N ARG A 44 -15.99 -17.91 3.51
CA ARG A 44 -15.81 -16.49 3.77
C ARG A 44 -17.12 -15.72 3.84
N HIS A 45 -17.19 -14.76 4.75
CA HIS A 45 -18.29 -13.81 4.86
C HIS A 45 -18.06 -12.64 3.88
N TRP A 46 -18.32 -12.90 2.59
CA TRP A 46 -18.22 -11.90 1.52
C TRP A 46 -19.10 -10.65 1.71
N ASP A 47 -20.09 -10.77 2.60
CA ASP A 47 -20.99 -9.67 2.96
C ASP A 47 -20.49 -8.76 4.09
N ALA A 48 -19.32 -9.08 4.66
CA ALA A 48 -18.65 -8.26 5.66
C ALA A 48 -18.36 -6.83 5.16
N MET A 49 -18.35 -5.88 6.10
CA MET A 49 -18.06 -4.49 5.84
C MET A 49 -16.58 -4.26 5.54
N VAL A 50 -15.72 -5.07 6.17
CA VAL A 50 -14.27 -5.09 5.95
C VAL A 50 -13.86 -6.52 5.60
N LEU A 51 -13.19 -6.68 4.47
CA LEU A 51 -12.58 -7.93 4.04
C LEU A 51 -11.06 -7.78 4.13
N CYS A 52 -10.37 -8.77 4.69
CA CYS A 52 -8.92 -8.79 4.71
C CYS A 52 -8.39 -10.15 4.24
N GLY A 53 -7.45 -10.12 3.30
CA GLY A 53 -6.57 -11.24 2.97
C GLY A 53 -5.27 -11.11 3.76
N THR A 54 -4.81 -12.21 4.33
CA THR A 54 -3.52 -12.30 5.03
C THR A 54 -2.62 -13.30 4.32
N GLU A 55 -1.37 -12.92 4.07
CA GLU A 55 -0.34 -13.79 3.49
C GLU A 55 0.86 -13.85 4.45
N THR A 56 1.40 -15.04 4.67
CA THR A 56 2.58 -15.20 5.52
C THR A 56 3.84 -14.99 4.70
N LEU A 57 4.67 -14.04 5.11
CA LEU A 57 5.92 -13.68 4.45
C LEU A 57 7.14 -14.17 5.24
N ARG A 58 8.30 -14.21 4.57
CA ARG A 58 9.61 -14.49 5.16
C ARG A 58 10.43 -13.21 5.24
N GLY A 59 11.35 -13.14 6.20
CA GLY A 59 12.27 -12.00 6.37
C GLY A 59 11.96 -11.16 7.60
N ASP A 60 12.26 -9.87 7.55
CA ASP A 60 11.90 -8.91 8.59
C ASP A 60 10.41 -8.54 8.52
N VAL A 61 9.80 -8.67 7.35
CA VAL A 61 8.36 -8.59 7.14
C VAL A 61 7.78 -10.00 7.14
N ARG A 62 6.71 -10.20 7.93
CA ARG A 62 6.16 -11.53 8.23
C ARG A 62 4.71 -11.69 7.83
N THR A 63 3.96 -10.61 7.64
CA THR A 63 2.57 -10.69 7.21
C THR A 63 2.24 -9.59 6.22
N SER A 64 1.61 -9.96 5.10
CA SER A 64 0.97 -9.02 4.18
C SER A 64 -0.52 -8.93 4.47
N LEU A 65 -1.08 -7.72 4.45
CA LEU A 65 -2.48 -7.44 4.64
C LEU A 65 -3.03 -6.74 3.38
N ASP A 66 -4.02 -7.37 2.75
CA ASP A 66 -4.79 -6.78 1.66
C ASP A 66 -6.23 -6.53 2.14
N ILE A 67 -6.56 -5.27 2.40
CA ILE A 67 -7.78 -4.86 3.11
C ILE A 67 -8.71 -4.13 2.14
N TYR A 68 -9.94 -4.61 2.03
CA TYR A 68 -11.00 -3.99 1.23
C TYR A 68 -12.14 -3.52 2.13
N VAL A 69 -12.51 -2.26 1.99
CA VAL A 69 -13.53 -1.61 2.82
C VAL A 69 -14.69 -1.14 1.96
N ARG A 70 -15.90 -1.52 2.36
CA ARG A 70 -17.13 -1.06 1.69
C ARG A 70 -17.32 0.45 1.87
N ASP A 71 -17.85 1.11 0.85
CA ASP A 71 -18.06 2.57 0.84
C ASP A 71 -19.03 3.06 1.94
N SER A 72 -19.87 2.16 2.45
CA SER A 72 -20.82 2.42 3.54
C SER A 72 -20.14 2.59 4.90
N VAL A 73 -18.90 2.13 5.08
CA VAL A 73 -18.14 2.37 6.31
C VAL A 73 -17.59 3.78 6.25
N GLN A 74 -18.03 4.66 7.15
CA GLN A 74 -17.57 6.04 7.24
C GLN A 74 -17.43 6.48 8.70
N PRO A 75 -16.42 7.30 9.05
CA PRO A 75 -15.34 7.77 8.18
C PRO A 75 -14.29 6.68 7.91
N GLN A 76 -13.69 6.70 6.72
CA GLN A 76 -12.55 5.82 6.40
C GLN A 76 -11.22 6.55 6.68
N PRO A 77 -10.29 5.93 7.42
CA PRO A 77 -8.96 6.49 7.63
C PRO A 77 -8.16 6.53 6.33
N SER A 78 -7.28 7.50 6.19
CA SER A 78 -6.23 7.48 5.17
C SER A 78 -5.26 6.31 5.41
N VAL A 79 -4.48 5.92 4.39
CA VAL A 79 -3.48 4.83 4.51
C VAL A 79 -2.50 5.07 5.67
N PRO A 80 -1.91 6.28 5.85
CA PRO A 80 -1.01 6.54 6.98
C PRO A 80 -1.71 6.46 8.34
N GLU A 81 -2.95 6.94 8.44
CA GLU A 81 -3.73 6.88 9.68
C GLU A 81 -4.05 5.44 10.08
N LEU A 82 -4.44 4.61 9.11
CA LEU A 82 -4.71 3.19 9.32
C LEU A 82 -3.43 2.45 9.73
N ALA A 83 -2.32 2.67 9.02
CA ALA A 83 -1.04 2.04 9.33
C ALA A 83 -0.57 2.39 10.75
N ALA A 84 -0.64 3.67 11.13
CA ALA A 84 -0.27 4.11 12.47
C ALA A 84 -1.21 3.57 13.56
N ALA A 85 -2.51 3.47 13.29
CA ALA A 85 -3.47 2.88 14.22
C ALA A 85 -3.20 1.38 14.42
N LEU A 86 -3.00 0.62 13.34
CA LEU A 86 -2.66 -0.79 13.41
C LEU A 86 -1.33 -1.01 14.11
N ALA A 87 -0.29 -0.21 13.83
CA ALA A 87 1.01 -0.36 14.48
C ALA A 87 0.91 -0.25 16.00
N ARG A 88 0.17 0.77 16.50
CA ARG A 88 -0.08 0.93 17.94
C ARG A 88 -0.89 -0.21 18.54
N MET A 89 -1.90 -0.68 17.83
CA MET A 89 -2.79 -1.74 18.32
C MET A 89 -2.11 -3.11 18.37
N LEU A 90 -1.29 -3.41 17.36
CA LEU A 90 -0.59 -4.68 17.23
C LEU A 90 0.70 -4.69 18.05
N GLY A 91 1.29 -3.54 18.33
CA GLY A 91 2.59 -3.43 19.00
C GLY A 91 3.78 -3.69 18.07
N HIS A 92 3.55 -3.67 16.75
CA HIS A 92 4.53 -3.98 15.71
C HIS A 92 4.53 -2.92 14.62
N SER A 93 5.65 -2.77 13.92
CA SER A 93 5.75 -1.82 12.82
C SER A 93 4.94 -2.27 11.61
N VAL A 94 4.29 -1.30 10.99
CA VAL A 94 3.47 -1.48 9.80
C VAL A 94 4.05 -0.63 8.67
N LEU A 95 4.48 -1.29 7.59
CA LEU A 95 4.89 -0.63 6.37
C LEU A 95 3.69 -0.41 5.45
N TYR A 96 3.69 0.73 4.77
CA TYR A 96 2.64 1.12 3.85
C TYR A 96 3.22 1.86 2.64
N PRO A 97 2.53 1.82 1.49
CA PRO A 97 3.01 2.53 0.31
C PRO A 97 3.13 4.01 0.60
N ALA A 98 4.30 4.56 0.29
CA ALA A 98 4.50 6.00 0.26
C ALA A 98 3.64 6.65 -0.84
N GLU A 99 3.48 7.96 -0.78
CA GLU A 99 2.87 8.76 -1.86
C GLU A 99 3.46 8.39 -3.23
N GLU A 100 2.65 8.52 -4.28
CA GLU A 100 2.89 7.99 -5.63
C GLU A 100 4.24 8.38 -6.26
N PHE A 101 4.86 9.47 -5.82
CA PHE A 101 6.14 9.95 -6.31
C PHE A 101 7.35 9.19 -5.74
N LEU A 102 7.19 8.48 -4.62
CA LEU A 102 8.24 7.74 -3.91
C LEU A 102 8.18 6.23 -4.20
N GLN A 103 8.06 5.89 -5.48
CA GLN A 103 7.94 4.49 -5.90
C GLN A 103 9.18 3.70 -5.47
N GLY A 104 9.01 2.84 -4.45
CA GLY A 104 10.04 1.90 -3.99
C GLY A 104 10.53 2.09 -2.55
N VAL A 105 10.18 3.19 -1.87
CA VAL A 105 10.56 3.41 -0.47
C VAL A 105 9.30 3.49 0.39
N PRO A 106 8.81 2.37 0.96
CA PRO A 106 7.65 2.41 1.83
C PRO A 106 7.88 3.31 3.05
N SER A 107 6.79 3.90 3.54
CA SER A 107 6.77 4.44 4.89
C SER A 107 6.55 3.32 5.88
N LEU A 108 7.04 3.52 7.10
CA LEU A 108 6.91 2.63 8.22
C LEU A 108 6.35 3.41 9.40
N ALA A 109 5.24 2.94 9.96
CA ALA A 109 4.69 3.43 11.21
C ALA A 109 5.01 2.43 12.32
N ALA A 110 5.66 2.90 13.38
CA ALA A 110 6.04 2.09 14.53
C ALA A 110 5.00 2.21 15.66
N ALA A 111 5.02 1.24 16.58
CA ALA A 111 4.07 1.18 17.69
C ALA A 111 4.21 2.34 18.70
N ASP A 112 5.38 2.98 18.76
CA ASP A 112 5.64 4.17 19.58
C ASP A 112 5.10 5.47 18.95
N GLY A 113 4.54 5.38 17.75
CA GLY A 113 4.05 6.53 16.98
C GLY A 113 5.09 7.15 16.05
N THR A 114 6.33 6.64 16.03
CA THR A 114 7.37 7.06 15.10
C THR A 114 6.94 6.69 13.67
N VAL A 115 7.04 7.66 12.76
CA VAL A 115 6.87 7.41 11.32
C VAL A 115 8.18 7.70 10.62
N THR A 116 8.73 6.70 9.93
CA THR A 116 10.01 6.79 9.22
C THR A 116 9.88 6.17 7.83
N ARG A 117 10.87 6.40 6.98
CA ARG A 117 10.99 5.75 5.68
C ARG A 117 11.87 4.51 5.84
N ALA A 118 11.56 3.47 5.06
CA ALA A 118 12.25 2.20 5.10
C ALA A 118 12.62 1.73 3.69
N ARG A 119 13.87 1.27 3.51
CA ARG A 119 14.29 0.56 2.30
C ARG A 119 13.94 -0.92 2.46
N LEU A 120 12.93 -1.34 1.71
CA LEU A 120 12.50 -2.73 1.66
C LEU A 120 13.16 -3.42 0.46
N LEU A 121 13.90 -4.49 0.72
CA LEU A 121 14.44 -5.37 -0.32
C LEU A 121 13.44 -6.49 -0.60
N ASP A 122 13.03 -6.59 -1.86
CA ASP A 122 12.17 -7.67 -2.37
C ASP A 122 12.99 -8.98 -2.36
N PRO A 123 12.46 -10.12 -1.86
CA PRO A 123 13.04 -11.41 -2.20
C PRO A 123 13.18 -11.47 -3.73
N GLY A 124 14.38 -11.80 -4.21
CA GLY A 124 14.74 -11.68 -5.63
C GLY A 124 13.79 -12.39 -6.60
N GLU A 125 14.06 -12.28 -7.90
CA GLU A 125 13.20 -12.86 -8.94
C GLU A 125 13.11 -14.39 -8.92
N ASP A 126 13.98 -15.08 -8.18
CA ASP A 126 13.97 -16.54 -8.06
C ASP A 126 12.98 -16.99 -6.96
N PRO A 127 11.79 -17.49 -7.33
CA PRO A 127 10.79 -17.94 -6.36
C PRO A 127 11.18 -19.25 -5.67
N HIS A 128 12.25 -19.91 -6.13
CA HIS A 128 12.77 -21.16 -5.56
C HIS A 128 13.90 -20.93 -4.54
N ASP A 129 14.37 -19.70 -4.37
CA ASP A 129 15.26 -19.38 -3.27
C ASP A 129 14.46 -19.33 -1.96
N GLU A 130 14.42 -20.46 -1.27
CA GLU A 130 13.75 -20.58 0.02
C GLU A 130 14.35 -19.66 1.12
N THR A 131 15.52 -19.07 0.88
CA THR A 131 16.17 -18.12 1.79
C THR A 131 15.82 -16.67 1.51
N ALA A 132 15.22 -16.36 0.37
CA ALA A 132 14.83 -15.01 0.00
C ALA A 132 13.57 -14.58 0.78
N GLY A 133 13.72 -13.57 1.63
CA GLY A 133 12.63 -12.92 2.37
C GLY A 133 12.68 -11.40 2.22
N TYR A 134 11.55 -10.76 2.51
CA TYR A 134 11.44 -9.30 2.58
C TYR A 134 12.31 -8.78 3.73
N LYS A 135 13.39 -8.07 3.38
CA LYS A 135 14.35 -7.54 4.36
C LYS A 135 14.24 -6.02 4.43
N VAL A 136 14.22 -5.46 5.64
CA VAL A 136 14.35 -4.02 5.83
C VAL A 136 15.83 -3.71 6.03
N ASP A 137 16.47 -3.22 4.97
CA ASP A 137 17.91 -2.95 4.96
C ASP A 137 18.26 -1.69 5.76
N ALA A 138 17.46 -0.64 5.59
CA ALA A 138 17.74 0.67 6.16
C ALA A 138 16.47 1.46 6.51
N VAL A 139 16.56 2.30 7.53
CA VAL A 139 15.51 3.21 8.02
C VAL A 139 16.08 4.59 8.33
N GLU A 140 15.31 5.66 8.15
CA GLU A 140 15.80 7.02 8.44
C GLU A 140 15.84 7.37 9.94
N ALA A 141 14.98 6.75 10.75
CA ALA A 141 14.95 6.86 12.20
C ALA A 141 14.99 5.46 12.85
N PRO A 142 15.58 5.31 14.04
CA PRO A 142 15.61 4.04 14.76
C PRO A 142 14.20 3.50 15.02
N VAL A 143 14.04 2.18 14.86
CA VAL A 143 12.78 1.48 15.12
C VAL A 143 13.04 0.25 15.98
N THR A 144 12.32 0.13 17.10
CA THR A 144 12.59 -0.89 18.13
C THR A 144 12.48 -2.32 17.63
N ASP A 145 11.52 -2.62 16.74
CA ASP A 145 11.27 -3.96 16.23
C ASP A 145 12.12 -4.32 14.99
N LEU A 146 12.98 -3.41 14.54
CA LEU A 146 13.92 -3.62 13.44
C LEU A 146 15.36 -3.33 13.89
N PRO A 147 15.90 -4.08 14.87
CA PRO A 147 17.23 -3.81 15.43
C PRO A 147 18.38 -4.03 14.43
N ASN A 148 18.12 -4.79 13.35
CA ASN A 148 19.11 -5.09 12.32
C ASN A 148 19.10 -4.09 11.16
N ALA A 149 18.10 -3.20 11.09
CA ALA A 149 18.02 -2.20 10.04
C ALA A 149 19.04 -1.09 10.26
N GLN A 150 19.78 -0.72 9.21
CA GLN A 150 20.74 0.38 9.30
C GLN A 150 20.01 1.71 9.43
N VAL A 151 20.30 2.46 10.49
CA VAL A 151 19.78 3.81 10.63
C VAL A 151 20.63 4.75 9.77
N THR A 152 20.11 5.11 8.59
CA THR A 152 20.81 5.98 7.64
C THR A 152 19.81 6.78 6.80
N ARG A 153 20.27 7.92 6.29
CA ARG A 153 19.53 8.69 5.29
C ARG A 153 19.42 7.85 4.02
N LEU A 154 18.23 7.76 3.45
CA LEU A 154 17.99 7.02 2.22
C LEU A 154 18.20 7.94 1.01
N PRO A 155 19.31 7.82 0.24
CA PRO A 155 19.60 8.72 -0.89
C PRO A 155 18.54 8.66 -2.00
N GLU A 156 17.76 7.59 -2.06
CA GLU A 156 16.62 7.45 -2.97
C GLU A 156 15.58 8.54 -2.72
N ILE A 157 15.37 8.93 -1.46
CA ILE A 157 14.37 9.93 -1.05
C ILE A 157 14.82 11.33 -1.44
N VAL A 158 16.12 11.61 -1.39
CA VAL A 158 16.68 12.93 -1.73
C VAL A 158 16.26 13.35 -3.14
N ARG A 159 16.16 12.39 -4.08
CA ARG A 159 15.71 12.66 -5.45
C ARG A 159 14.26 13.11 -5.56
N TYR A 160 13.44 12.77 -4.57
CA TYR A 160 12.01 13.04 -4.54
C TYR A 160 11.61 14.09 -3.50
N GLN A 161 12.58 14.61 -2.74
CA GLN A 161 12.34 15.67 -1.78
C GLN A 161 12.03 16.97 -2.51
N ARG A 162 10.74 17.30 -2.61
CA ARG A 162 10.28 18.52 -3.26
C ARG A 162 10.71 19.72 -2.41
N LYS A 163 11.66 20.52 -2.91
CA LYS A 163 11.95 21.82 -2.32
C LYS A 163 10.84 22.82 -2.69
N PRO A 164 10.48 23.77 -1.81
CA PRO A 164 9.47 24.78 -2.12
C PRO A 164 9.85 25.58 -3.38
N THR A 165 8.96 25.74 -4.36
CA THR A 165 9.24 26.47 -5.60
C THR A 165 8.37 27.72 -5.73
N PRO A 166 8.48 28.71 -4.82
CA PRO A 166 7.54 29.82 -4.74
C PRO A 166 7.49 30.67 -6.02
N THR A 167 8.58 30.76 -6.78
CA THR A 167 8.59 31.50 -8.05
C THR A 167 7.78 30.74 -9.10
N SER A 168 8.01 29.44 -9.20
CA SER A 168 7.31 28.54 -10.12
C SER A 168 5.82 28.43 -9.77
N ASP A 169 5.49 28.37 -8.48
CA ASP A 169 4.12 28.30 -7.97
C ASP A 169 3.33 29.57 -8.32
N ARG A 170 3.96 30.75 -8.16
CA ARG A 170 3.36 32.03 -8.58
C ARG A 170 3.18 32.11 -10.09
N PHE A 171 4.14 31.63 -10.86
CA PHE A 171 4.06 31.60 -12.32
C PHE A 171 2.90 30.70 -12.79
N ALA A 172 2.77 29.50 -12.23
CA ALA A 172 1.65 28.60 -12.50
C ALA A 172 0.30 29.24 -12.15
N THR A 173 0.20 29.90 -10.99
CA THR A 173 -1.00 30.64 -10.58
C THR A 173 -1.37 31.75 -11.57
N ALA A 174 -0.37 32.49 -12.08
CA ALA A 174 -0.59 33.53 -13.06
C ALA A 174 -1.07 32.98 -14.42
N LEU A 175 -0.53 31.83 -14.85
CA LEU A 175 -0.98 31.13 -16.05
C LEU A 175 -2.44 30.66 -15.92
N ASP A 176 -2.80 30.07 -14.78
CA ASP A 176 -4.18 29.64 -14.53
C ASP A 176 -5.16 30.82 -14.58
N ALA A 177 -4.79 31.97 -14.00
CA ALA A 177 -5.60 33.19 -14.03
C ALA A 177 -5.81 33.76 -15.45
N LEU A 178 -4.87 33.51 -16.37
CA LEU A 178 -4.98 33.90 -17.78
C LEU A 178 -5.82 32.91 -18.61
N GLY A 179 -6.32 31.84 -17.99
CA GLY A 179 -7.09 30.80 -18.68
C GLY A 179 -6.24 29.96 -19.64
N THR A 180 -4.91 29.95 -19.44
CA THR A 180 -3.99 29.16 -20.27
C THR A 180 -3.87 27.70 -19.83
N GLY A 181 -4.66 27.26 -18.85
CA GLY A 181 -4.86 25.85 -18.48
C GLY A 181 -5.55 25.00 -19.57
N ARG A 182 -5.71 25.54 -20.78
CA ARG A 182 -6.23 24.84 -21.96
C ARG A 182 -5.32 23.69 -22.35
N THR A 183 -5.91 22.62 -22.88
CA THR A 183 -5.18 21.46 -23.41
C THR A 183 -4.72 21.68 -24.86
N ASP A 184 -4.75 22.92 -25.36
CA ASP A 184 -4.23 23.28 -26.67
C ASP A 184 -2.69 23.36 -26.66
N ASP A 185 -2.10 23.45 -27.85
CA ASP A 185 -0.64 23.48 -28.03
C ASP A 185 0.02 24.65 -27.28
N ILE A 186 -0.70 25.77 -27.16
CA ILE A 186 -0.24 26.95 -26.42
C ILE A 186 -0.21 26.66 -24.92
N GLY A 187 -1.27 26.06 -24.36
CA GLY A 187 -1.27 25.62 -22.96
C GLY A 187 -0.20 24.56 -22.66
N ALA A 188 0.14 23.71 -23.62
CA ALA A 188 1.24 22.75 -23.48
C ALA A 188 2.62 23.43 -23.34
N GLN A 189 2.86 24.50 -24.11
CA GLN A 189 4.10 25.29 -24.00
C GLN A 189 4.19 26.00 -22.65
N TYR A 190 3.09 26.57 -22.16
CA TYR A 190 3.07 27.23 -20.85
C TYR A 190 3.29 26.25 -19.69
N ARG A 191 2.70 25.05 -19.75
CA ARG A 191 3.00 23.97 -18.77
C ARG A 191 4.48 23.59 -18.79
N THR A 192 5.04 23.40 -19.99
CA THR A 192 6.47 23.12 -20.14
C THR A 192 7.34 24.22 -19.53
N ALA A 193 7.00 25.49 -19.75
CA ALA A 193 7.73 26.61 -19.17
C ALA A 193 7.65 26.63 -17.63
N ALA A 194 6.48 26.32 -17.06
CA ALA A 194 6.30 26.22 -15.61
C ALA A 194 7.10 25.04 -15.02
N ASP A 195 7.10 23.89 -15.68
CA ASP A 195 7.88 22.71 -15.26
C ASP A 195 9.39 22.99 -15.32
N CYS A 196 9.87 23.65 -16.39
CA CYS A 196 11.27 24.05 -16.52
C CYS A 196 11.68 25.06 -15.45
N LEU A 197 10.81 26.03 -15.12
CA LEU A 197 11.06 26.99 -14.05
C LEU A 197 11.12 26.29 -12.68
N GLY A 198 10.21 25.34 -12.44
CA GLY A 198 10.19 24.47 -11.26
C GLY A 198 11.49 23.70 -11.08
N ALA A 199 11.95 23.03 -12.13
CA ALA A 199 13.20 22.27 -12.11
C ALA A 199 14.41 23.18 -11.87
N TRP A 200 14.45 24.36 -12.52
CA TRP A 200 15.52 25.34 -12.32
C TRP A 200 15.57 25.87 -10.88
N GLU A 201 14.42 26.23 -10.31
CA GLU A 201 14.33 26.74 -8.94
C GLU A 201 14.76 25.68 -7.91
N GLN A 202 14.34 24.42 -8.09
CA GLN A 202 14.82 23.31 -7.27
C GLN A 202 16.33 23.12 -7.36
N LEU A 203 16.91 23.22 -8.56
CA LEU A 203 18.36 23.13 -8.75
C LEU A 203 19.09 24.27 -8.03
N VAL A 204 18.63 25.52 -8.16
CA VAL A 204 19.23 26.69 -7.50
C VAL A 204 19.17 26.55 -5.98
N GLN A 205 18.03 26.13 -5.43
CA GLN A 205 17.91 25.90 -3.99
C GLN A 205 18.76 24.73 -3.50
N THR A 206 18.91 23.69 -4.31
CA THR A 206 19.82 22.58 -4.00
C THR A 206 21.28 23.05 -3.96
N MET A 207 21.71 23.87 -4.93
CA MET A 207 23.04 24.47 -4.92
C MET A 207 23.24 25.45 -3.76
N ALA A 208 22.23 26.27 -3.43
CA ALA A 208 22.28 27.23 -2.33
C ALA A 208 22.42 26.54 -0.97
N ASP A 209 21.77 25.39 -0.81
CA ASP A 209 21.93 24.54 0.37
C ASP A 209 23.25 23.75 0.32
N ALA A 210 24.21 24.09 -0.55
CA ALA A 210 25.48 23.38 -0.72
C ALA A 210 25.32 21.90 -1.06
N TRP A 211 24.27 21.56 -1.81
CA TRP A 211 23.84 20.18 -2.07
C TRP A 211 23.41 19.42 -0.81
N ASP A 212 23.17 20.13 0.30
CA ASP A 212 22.54 19.56 1.47
C ASP A 212 21.12 19.14 1.07
N PRO A 213 20.76 17.86 1.22
CA PRO A 213 19.39 17.41 1.05
C PRO A 213 18.50 18.12 2.09
N ALA A 214 17.94 19.27 1.67
CA ALA A 214 17.07 20.14 2.45
C ALA A 214 17.48 20.31 3.93
N GLY A 215 18.52 21.11 4.16
CA GLY A 215 18.70 21.88 5.39
C GLY A 215 18.88 21.11 6.70
N CYS A 216 19.92 20.27 6.83
CA CYS A 216 20.32 19.76 8.14
C CYS A 216 21.84 19.78 8.37
N THR A 217 22.42 20.96 8.47
CA THR A 217 23.72 21.12 9.14
C THR A 217 23.56 21.29 10.65
N THR A 218 23.11 20.26 11.36
CA THR A 218 23.59 20.09 12.75
C THR A 218 24.95 19.42 12.68
N ARG A 219 25.98 20.25 12.48
CA ARG A 219 27.38 19.87 12.67
C ARG A 219 27.59 19.49 14.14
N PRO A 220 27.88 18.22 14.49
CA PRO A 220 28.40 17.93 15.82
C PRO A 220 29.83 18.51 15.89
N GLY A 221 30.19 19.02 17.08
CA GLY A 221 31.40 19.77 17.35
C GLY A 221 32.70 19.18 16.80
N GLY A 222 33.65 20.08 16.54
CA GLY A 222 34.95 19.77 15.96
C GLY A 222 35.79 18.79 16.78
N GLY A 223 36.40 17.85 16.05
CA GLY A 223 37.57 17.08 16.44
C GLY A 223 38.57 17.08 15.26
N PRO A 224 39.88 16.96 15.51
CA PRO A 224 40.92 17.26 14.52
C PRO A 224 41.02 16.19 13.42
N ALA A 225 41.46 16.66 12.25
CA ALA A 225 41.56 15.92 10.99
C ALA A 225 42.34 14.60 11.09
N ALA A 226 41.75 13.54 10.53
CA ALA A 226 42.42 12.29 10.23
C ALA A 226 43.10 12.35 8.84
N PRO A 227 44.21 11.62 8.62
CA PRO A 227 45.04 11.77 7.44
C PRO A 227 44.43 11.11 6.18
N THR A 228 44.71 11.74 5.05
CA THR A 228 44.34 11.34 3.69
C THR A 228 44.90 9.96 3.30
N PRO A 229 44.09 9.03 2.76
CA PRO A 229 44.60 7.85 2.08
C PRO A 229 44.96 8.12 0.60
N SER A 230 46.08 7.54 0.17
CA SER A 230 46.60 7.55 -1.21
C SER A 230 45.68 6.84 -2.22
N PRO A 231 45.76 7.20 -3.53
CA PRO A 231 44.88 6.69 -4.56
C PRO A 231 45.40 5.38 -5.16
N GLY A 232 44.56 4.34 -5.25
CA GLY A 232 44.95 3.11 -5.93
C GLY A 232 43.95 1.96 -5.79
N SER A 233 42.81 2.06 -6.47
CA SER A 233 42.06 0.95 -7.09
C SER A 233 40.76 1.49 -7.72
N PRO A 234 40.40 1.08 -8.94
CA PRO A 234 39.16 1.53 -9.58
C PRO A 234 37.93 0.87 -8.92
N PRO A 235 36.79 1.57 -8.83
CA PRO A 235 35.56 0.96 -8.33
C PRO A 235 35.01 -0.04 -9.35
N GLU A 236 34.82 -1.25 -8.86
CA GLU A 236 34.04 -2.32 -9.46
C GLU A 236 32.61 -1.82 -9.71
N SER A 237 32.12 -2.08 -10.92
CA SER A 237 30.84 -1.61 -11.45
C SER A 237 29.65 -2.04 -10.58
N ALA A 238 29.03 -1.08 -9.90
CA ALA A 238 27.73 -1.25 -9.26
C ALA A 238 26.64 -1.39 -10.35
N VAL A 239 26.08 -2.60 -10.45
CA VAL A 239 24.90 -2.88 -11.26
C VAL A 239 23.69 -2.17 -10.61
N PRO A 240 22.88 -1.39 -11.36
CA PRO A 240 21.70 -0.75 -10.80
C PRO A 240 20.64 -1.80 -10.43
N GLY A 241 20.47 -2.03 -9.13
CA GLY A 241 19.40 -2.84 -8.56
C GLY A 241 18.04 -2.20 -8.84
N ARG A 242 17.13 -2.98 -9.43
CA ARG A 242 15.76 -2.57 -9.75
C ARG A 242 14.94 -2.54 -8.46
N ALA A 243 14.64 -1.34 -7.98
CA ALA A 243 13.65 -1.12 -6.92
C ALA A 243 12.23 -1.09 -7.51
N GLY A 244 11.27 -1.67 -6.79
CA GLY A 244 9.85 -1.29 -6.88
C GLY A 244 8.99 -2.15 -7.81
N ARG A 245 8.58 -3.33 -7.35
CA ARG A 245 7.42 -4.03 -7.92
C ARG A 245 6.59 -4.85 -6.92
N TRP A 246 6.58 -4.53 -5.63
CA TRP A 246 5.79 -5.27 -4.64
C TRP A 246 4.28 -4.97 -4.72
N ALA A 247 3.89 -3.71 -4.98
CA ALA A 247 2.47 -3.33 -5.15
C ALA A 247 1.80 -3.99 -6.37
N GLY A 248 2.58 -4.37 -7.39
CA GLY A 248 2.07 -5.07 -8.58
C GLY A 248 2.05 -6.59 -8.44
N ARG A 249 2.94 -7.17 -7.64
CA ARG A 249 3.11 -8.64 -7.53
C ARG A 249 2.06 -9.27 -6.61
N LEU A 250 1.55 -8.54 -5.61
CA LEU A 250 0.45 -9.00 -4.75
C LEU A 250 -0.93 -8.95 -5.44
N ARG A 251 -1.09 -8.17 -6.52
CA ARG A 251 -2.35 -8.08 -7.28
C ARG A 251 -2.64 -9.28 -8.20
N LEU A 252 -1.69 -10.21 -8.38
CA LEU A 252 -1.81 -11.29 -9.37
C LEU A 252 -2.14 -12.68 -8.79
N GLY A 253 -2.25 -12.82 -7.46
CA GLY A 253 -2.42 -14.13 -6.79
C GLY A 253 -3.85 -14.50 -6.37
N ALA A 254 -4.74 -13.54 -6.15
CA ALA A 254 -6.11 -13.81 -5.72
C ALA A 254 -7.06 -12.72 -6.22
N PHE A 255 -8.34 -13.06 -6.38
CA PHE A 255 -9.43 -12.15 -6.79
C PHE A 255 -9.60 -11.87 -8.29
N THR A 256 -9.95 -12.92 -9.04
CA THR A 256 -11.02 -12.79 -10.03
C THR A 256 -12.12 -13.81 -9.73
N ARG A 257 -13.23 -13.37 -9.14
CA ARG A 257 -14.50 -14.10 -9.23
C ARG A 257 -15.44 -13.27 -10.09
N ASP A 258 -15.64 -13.75 -11.31
CA ASP A 258 -16.63 -13.30 -12.28
C ASP A 258 -18.02 -13.18 -11.60
N PRO A 259 -18.66 -12.01 -11.56
CA PRO A 259 -19.97 -11.81 -10.91
C PRO A 259 -21.15 -12.32 -11.77
N GLY A 260 -20.90 -13.24 -12.73
CA GLY A 260 -21.85 -13.62 -13.77
C GLY A 260 -22.62 -14.94 -13.62
N GLN A 261 -22.57 -15.69 -12.50
CA GLN A 261 -23.32 -16.94 -12.39
C GLN A 261 -24.12 -17.13 -11.09
N ARG A 262 -25.38 -16.68 -11.12
CA ARG A 262 -26.48 -17.38 -10.45
C ARG A 262 -27.69 -17.54 -11.38
N ARG A 263 -28.26 -18.75 -11.32
CA ARG A 263 -29.60 -19.21 -11.77
C ARG A 263 -29.72 -19.81 -13.17
N ARG A 264 -29.56 -21.15 -13.24
CA ARG A 264 -30.57 -22.00 -13.89
C ARG A 264 -31.05 -23.07 -12.92
N GLY A 265 -32.26 -22.85 -12.40
CA GLY A 265 -32.97 -23.80 -11.56
C GLY A 265 -33.32 -25.07 -12.33
N ARG A 266 -33.01 -26.21 -11.71
CA ARG A 266 -33.49 -27.53 -12.09
C ARG A 266 -35.02 -27.58 -12.02
N ARG A 267 -35.68 -27.81 -13.16
CA ARG A 267 -37.06 -28.30 -13.21
C ARG A 267 -37.07 -29.79 -12.89
N GLY A 268 -37.30 -30.13 -11.61
CA GLY A 268 -37.62 -31.48 -11.17
C GLY A 268 -39.12 -31.74 -11.26
N ARG A 269 -39.51 -32.68 -12.10
CA ARG A 269 -40.88 -33.15 -12.32
C ARG A 269 -41.43 -33.82 -11.05
N ALA A 270 -42.58 -33.36 -10.54
CA ALA A 270 -43.41 -34.15 -9.64
C ALA A 270 -44.73 -34.48 -10.34
N ARG A 271 -44.92 -35.77 -10.63
CA ARG A 271 -46.18 -36.36 -11.08
C ARG A 271 -47.12 -36.47 -9.88
N CYS A 272 -48.23 -35.75 -9.89
CA CYS A 272 -49.39 -36.08 -9.05
C CYS A 272 -50.56 -36.48 -9.95
N ARG A 273 -50.92 -37.76 -9.85
CA ARG A 273 -52.09 -38.39 -10.45
C ARG A 273 -53.37 -37.73 -9.90
N ARG A 274 -54.19 -37.13 -10.76
CA ARG A 274 -55.61 -36.87 -10.44
C ARG A 274 -56.46 -37.90 -11.20
N ARG A 275 -57.10 -38.78 -10.42
CA ARG A 275 -58.20 -39.65 -10.85
C ARG A 275 -59.45 -38.78 -10.98
N ALA A 276 -60.17 -38.93 -12.09
CA ALA A 276 -61.52 -38.44 -12.29
C ALA A 276 -62.54 -39.29 -11.49
N PRO A 277 -63.65 -38.72 -11.00
CA PRO A 277 -64.86 -39.48 -10.75
C PRO A 277 -65.77 -39.46 -11.99
N ARG A 278 -66.38 -40.63 -12.19
CA ARG A 278 -67.34 -40.97 -13.25
C ARG A 278 -68.69 -40.29 -12.97
N CYS A 279 -69.25 -39.67 -13.99
CA CYS A 279 -70.69 -39.39 -14.06
C CYS A 279 -71.39 -40.61 -14.65
N GLY A 280 -72.45 -41.08 -14.00
CA GLY A 280 -73.33 -42.13 -14.53
C GLY A 280 -74.46 -42.45 -13.57
N CYS A 281 -75.69 -42.07 -14.00
CA CYS A 281 -77.01 -42.66 -13.74
C CYS A 281 -77.44 -42.76 -12.25
N SER A 282 -78.68 -42.56 -11.82
CA SER A 282 -80.03 -42.75 -12.36
C SER A 282 -80.96 -42.20 -11.24
N GLY A 283 -82.07 -41.52 -11.53
CA GLY A 283 -83.36 -42.18 -11.70
C GLY A 283 -84.34 -41.74 -10.60
N ASP A 284 -85.36 -40.98 -11.04
CA ASP A 284 -86.78 -40.92 -10.65
C ASP A 284 -87.32 -40.80 -9.20
N ALA A 285 -88.36 -39.94 -9.18
CA ALA A 285 -89.61 -39.94 -8.40
C ALA A 285 -89.68 -39.10 -7.10
N PRO A 286 -90.88 -38.62 -6.70
CA PRO A 286 -92.18 -38.59 -7.40
C PRO A 286 -92.63 -37.19 -7.86
#